data_AF-A0A0K8TJ60-F1
#
_entry.id   AF-A0A0K8TJ60-F1
#
_cell.length_a   1.000
_cell.length_b   1.000
_cell.length_c   1.000
_cell.angle_alpha   90.00
_cell.angle_beta   90.00
_cell.angle_gamma   90.00
#
_symmetry.space_group_name_H-M   'P 1'
#
loop_
_entity.id
_entity.type
_entity.pdbx_description
1 polymer ?
#
loop_
_entity_poly.entity_id
_entity_poly.type
_entity_poly.pdbx_seq_one_letter_code
_entity_poly.pdbx_strand_id
1 'polypeptide(L)'
;MSQEDDLEQLMSHIGEFGKYQLGQFLLHLLAAFTAGLHMLSLVTVAAVPVHRCYVPEIDNGTSISWNLTELTQWIPTKEDGSLSSCLLSDLDHNSTHSCDRWVYDDTYYKSTRGIEWDFVCDRRWRGALSQSMYMFGVFTGAVTLGSMADKYGRKTIFYISAVLQLVLGTSVAFSTNYVLFLILSFFYGIFGSAGAYIPAFVLTTEMVGPSKRTVCGITFQAVFAVGVMVVAVWGYLIPNHVTLQMVYGLHSLVLIGHWWLIDESPRWLWSQGRVKESVKIISKASSSWTGRGGAPSSAPSCSWGPSRAFRLPSYLKTNRV
;
A
#
# COMPACT_ATOMS: atom_id res chain seq x y z
N MET A 1 4.43 36.11 22.87
CA MET A 1 3.63 35.36 21.91
C MET A 1 4.54 34.30 21.35
N SER A 2 4.24 33.02 21.59
CA SER A 2 5.10 31.93 21.14
C SER A 2 5.02 31.82 19.61
N GLN A 3 6.07 31.32 18.94
CA GLN A 3 6.02 31.08 17.50
C GLN A 3 4.93 30.08 17.10
N GLU A 4 4.46 29.24 18.03
CA GLU A 4 3.36 28.31 17.81
C GLU A 4 2.00 29.03 17.79
N ASP A 5 1.80 30.01 18.68
CA ASP A 5 0.57 30.83 18.73
C ASP A 5 0.32 31.55 17.40
N ASP A 6 1.40 32.05 16.77
CA ASP A 6 1.34 32.73 15.47
C ASP A 6 0.88 31.78 14.35
N LEU A 7 1.39 30.54 14.34
CA LEU A 7 1.00 29.52 13.37
C LEU A 7 -0.46 29.10 13.55
N GLU A 8 -0.90 28.92 14.79
CA GLU A 8 -2.29 28.56 15.07
C GLU A 8 -3.26 29.66 14.64
N GLN A 9 -2.92 30.93 14.88
CA GLN A 9 -3.70 32.06 14.36
C GLN A 9 -3.79 32.03 12.83
N LEU A 10 -2.67 31.78 12.14
CA LEU A 10 -2.64 31.67 10.67
C LEU A 10 -3.50 30.51 10.16
N MET A 11 -3.38 29.34 10.78
CA MET A 11 -4.13 28.14 10.41
C MET A 11 -5.63 28.30 10.70
N SER A 12 -6.00 29.02 11.77
CA SER A 12 -7.40 29.31 12.09
C SER A 12 -8.10 30.13 11.00
N HIS A 13 -7.35 30.98 10.28
CA HIS A 13 -7.90 31.85 9.24
C HIS A 13 -8.22 31.12 7.93
N ILE A 14 -7.57 29.97 7.64
CA ILE A 14 -7.87 29.14 6.45
C ILE A 14 -9.18 28.36 6.63
N GLY A 15 -9.60 28.15 7.88
CA GLY A 15 -10.72 27.29 8.24
C GLY A 15 -10.35 25.81 8.28
N GLU A 16 -11.27 24.99 8.76
CA GLU A 16 -10.98 23.59 9.07
C GLU A 16 -10.90 22.66 7.84
N PHE A 17 -11.66 22.96 6.77
CA PHE A 17 -11.74 22.11 5.57
C PHE A 17 -12.32 22.84 4.35
N GLY A 18 -11.50 23.64 3.69
CA GLY A 18 -11.80 24.31 2.43
C GLY A 18 -11.42 23.50 1.19
N LYS A 19 -11.61 24.10 0.01
CA LYS A 19 -11.38 23.46 -1.30
C LYS A 19 -9.94 22.99 -1.49
N TYR A 20 -8.98 23.80 -1.05
CA TYR A 20 -7.58 23.45 -1.10
C TYR A 20 -7.25 22.21 -0.25
N GLN A 21 -7.75 22.16 1.00
CA GLN A 21 -7.57 20.99 1.88
C GLN A 21 -8.24 19.75 1.29
N LEU A 22 -9.43 19.88 0.71
CA LEU A 22 -10.11 18.79 0.00
C LEU A 22 -9.27 18.29 -1.20
N GLY A 23 -8.70 19.19 -2.00
CA GLY A 23 -7.85 18.82 -3.13
C GLY A 23 -6.60 18.04 -2.70
N GLN A 24 -5.89 18.53 -1.67
CA GLN A 24 -4.75 17.83 -1.08
C GLN A 24 -5.18 16.46 -0.51
N PHE A 25 -6.30 16.42 0.22
CA PHE A 25 -6.83 15.19 0.79
C PHE A 25 -7.13 14.13 -0.27
N LEU A 26 -7.78 14.49 -1.38
CA LEU A 26 -8.07 13.56 -2.48
C LEU A 26 -6.78 12.99 -3.09
N LEU A 27 -5.72 13.80 -3.22
CA LEU A 27 -4.42 13.32 -3.70
C LEU A 27 -3.77 12.37 -2.69
N HIS A 28 -3.83 12.68 -1.40
CA HIS A 28 -3.29 11.82 -0.35
C HIS A 28 -4.05 10.48 -0.22
N LEU A 29 -5.35 10.44 -0.55
CA LEU A 29 -6.13 9.20 -0.55
C LEU A 29 -5.65 8.19 -1.59
N LEU A 30 -5.00 8.63 -2.67
CA LEU A 30 -4.38 7.71 -3.64
C LEU A 30 -3.33 6.83 -2.96
N ALA A 31 -2.61 7.36 -1.97
CA ALA A 31 -1.64 6.61 -1.18
C ALA A 31 -2.30 5.53 -0.31
N ALA A 32 -3.49 5.83 0.25
CA ALA A 32 -4.28 4.88 1.00
C ALA A 32 -4.73 3.71 0.10
N PHE A 33 -5.24 4.07 -1.08
CA PHE A 33 -5.68 3.09 -2.08
C PHE A 33 -4.54 2.17 -2.50
N THR A 34 -3.40 2.75 -2.89
CA THR A 34 -2.23 1.95 -3.28
C THR A 34 -1.71 1.12 -2.11
N ALA A 35 -1.61 1.67 -0.89
CA ALA A 35 -1.13 0.89 0.25
C ALA A 35 -2.01 -0.35 0.51
N GLY A 36 -3.33 -0.21 0.38
CA GLY A 36 -4.28 -1.34 0.47
C GLY A 36 -4.05 -2.38 -0.61
N LEU A 37 -3.92 -1.95 -1.86
CA LEU A 37 -3.66 -2.82 -3.01
C LEU A 37 -2.34 -3.60 -2.87
N HIS A 38 -1.29 -2.94 -2.37
CA HIS A 38 -0.01 -3.59 -2.18
C HIS A 38 0.00 -4.52 -0.95
N MET A 39 -0.78 -4.22 0.10
CA MET A 39 -0.82 -4.96 1.38
C MET A 39 -0.99 -6.48 1.25
N LEU A 40 -1.88 -6.93 0.37
CA LEU A 40 -2.19 -8.35 0.16
C LEU A 40 -1.79 -8.86 -1.24
N SER A 41 -1.01 -8.08 -2.00
CA SER A 41 -0.58 -8.44 -3.36
C SER A 41 0.05 -9.84 -3.43
N LEU A 42 0.95 -10.16 -2.49
CA LEU A 42 1.63 -11.46 -2.43
C LEU A 42 0.68 -12.65 -2.24
N VAL A 43 -0.48 -12.46 -1.59
CA VAL A 43 -1.44 -13.55 -1.35
C VAL A 43 -1.97 -14.11 -2.68
N THR A 44 -2.19 -13.23 -3.66
CA THR A 44 -2.63 -13.64 -5.00
C THR A 44 -1.49 -14.13 -5.89
N VAL A 45 -0.31 -13.50 -5.79
CA VAL A 45 0.88 -13.85 -6.60
C VAL A 45 1.48 -15.19 -6.18
N ALA A 46 1.40 -15.51 -4.89
CA ALA A 46 1.85 -16.77 -4.30
C ALA A 46 0.68 -17.70 -3.92
N ALA A 47 -0.48 -17.54 -4.57
CA ALA A 47 -1.62 -18.41 -4.35
C ALA A 47 -1.26 -19.87 -4.66
N VAL A 48 -1.77 -20.78 -3.83
CA VAL A 48 -1.60 -22.22 -3.99
C VAL A 48 -2.94 -22.79 -4.43
N PRO A 49 -3.10 -23.20 -5.70
CA PRO A 49 -4.34 -23.81 -6.15
C PRO A 49 -4.52 -25.21 -5.57
N VAL A 50 -5.70 -25.78 -5.81
CA VAL A 50 -5.98 -27.18 -5.51
C VAL A 50 -4.95 -28.03 -6.25
N HIS A 51 -4.41 -29.02 -5.55
CA HIS A 51 -3.33 -29.85 -6.05
C HIS A 51 -3.47 -31.28 -5.55
N ARG A 52 -2.89 -32.18 -6.34
CA ARG A 52 -2.73 -33.59 -6.03
C ARG A 52 -1.33 -34.06 -6.41
N CYS A 53 -0.98 -35.25 -5.98
CA CYS A 53 0.28 -35.88 -6.38
C CYS A 53 0.25 -36.27 -7.87
N TYR A 54 1.42 -36.17 -8.50
CA TYR A 54 1.64 -36.68 -9.85
C TYR A 54 1.73 -38.19 -9.83
N VAL A 55 0.94 -38.87 -10.66
CA VAL A 55 0.89 -40.33 -10.78
C VAL A 55 1.44 -40.72 -12.15
N PRO A 56 2.62 -41.36 -12.25
CA PRO A 56 3.24 -41.71 -13.53
C PRO A 56 2.37 -42.54 -14.48
N GLU A 57 1.49 -43.38 -13.94
CA GLU A 57 0.65 -44.28 -14.73
C GLU A 57 -0.53 -43.56 -15.39
N ILE A 58 -0.96 -42.43 -14.83
CA ILE A 58 -2.13 -41.66 -15.26
C ILE A 58 -1.70 -40.37 -15.98
N ASP A 59 -0.68 -39.70 -15.46
CA ASP A 59 -0.31 -38.33 -15.85
C ASP A 59 0.81 -38.26 -16.90
N ASN A 60 1.32 -39.40 -17.37
CA ASN A 60 2.39 -39.46 -18.38
C ASN A 60 1.90 -39.15 -19.82
N GLY A 61 0.60 -38.90 -20.00
CA GLY A 61 -0.01 -38.46 -21.26
C GLY A 61 -0.25 -36.94 -21.34
N THR A 62 -0.92 -36.49 -22.40
CA THR A 62 -1.26 -35.06 -22.59
C THR A 62 -2.49 -34.61 -21.80
N SER A 63 -3.29 -35.53 -21.26
CA SER A 63 -4.52 -35.23 -20.53
C SER A 63 -4.36 -35.51 -19.04
N ILE A 64 -4.43 -34.46 -18.23
CA ILE A 64 -4.51 -34.56 -16.77
C ILE A 64 -5.92 -35.03 -16.39
N SER A 65 -6.05 -36.25 -15.88
CA SER A 65 -7.33 -36.78 -15.37
C SER A 65 -7.56 -36.32 -13.93
N TRP A 66 -8.74 -35.80 -13.63
CA TRP A 66 -9.21 -35.52 -12.27
C TRP A 66 -10.29 -36.52 -11.83
N ASN A 67 -10.40 -37.66 -12.52
CA ASN A 67 -11.41 -38.67 -12.23
C ASN A 67 -11.07 -39.43 -10.94
N LEU A 68 -11.96 -39.32 -9.95
CA LEU A 68 -11.72 -39.82 -8.60
C LEU A 68 -11.48 -41.34 -8.57
N THR A 69 -12.19 -42.10 -9.40
CA THR A 69 -12.16 -43.58 -9.38
C THR A 69 -10.80 -44.14 -9.78
N GLU A 70 -10.11 -43.49 -10.72
CA GLU A 70 -8.76 -43.88 -11.17
C GLU A 70 -7.71 -43.46 -10.13
N LEU A 71 -7.91 -42.29 -9.51
CA LEU A 71 -6.95 -41.70 -8.57
C LEU A 71 -6.98 -42.34 -7.18
N THR A 72 -8.13 -42.86 -6.71
CA THR A 72 -8.25 -43.50 -5.39
C THR A 72 -7.39 -44.74 -5.22
N GLN A 73 -6.99 -45.37 -6.32
CA GLN A 73 -6.05 -46.50 -6.27
C GLN A 73 -4.64 -46.06 -5.88
N TRP A 74 -4.22 -44.86 -6.29
CA TRP A 74 -2.85 -44.36 -6.11
C TRP A 74 -2.72 -43.32 -5.00
N ILE A 75 -3.80 -42.61 -4.68
CA ILE A 75 -3.82 -41.53 -3.70
C ILE A 75 -4.79 -41.90 -2.59
N PRO A 76 -4.33 -41.97 -1.32
CA PRO A 76 -5.20 -42.33 -0.21
C PRO A 76 -6.27 -41.26 0.01
N THR A 77 -7.47 -41.69 0.37
CA THR A 77 -8.58 -40.80 0.69
C THR A 77 -8.53 -40.42 2.16
N LYS A 78 -8.77 -39.14 2.47
CA LYS A 78 -8.91 -38.62 3.83
C LYS A 78 -10.28 -38.99 4.41
N GLU A 79 -10.45 -38.77 5.71
CA GLU A 79 -11.71 -39.01 6.43
C GLU A 79 -12.90 -38.21 5.89
N ASP A 80 -12.63 -37.09 5.21
CA ASP A 80 -13.62 -36.22 4.58
C ASP A 80 -14.06 -36.68 3.18
N GLY A 81 -13.53 -37.80 2.68
CA GLY A 81 -13.79 -38.31 1.33
C GLY A 81 -12.99 -37.61 0.22
N SER A 82 -12.12 -36.65 0.56
CA SER A 82 -11.23 -35.99 -0.39
C SER A 82 -9.90 -36.74 -0.55
N LEU A 83 -9.25 -36.60 -1.71
CA LEU A 83 -7.94 -37.18 -1.95
C LEU A 83 -6.85 -36.50 -1.09
N SER A 84 -5.88 -37.28 -0.61
CA SER A 84 -4.70 -36.74 0.04
C SER A 84 -3.81 -36.00 -0.97
N SER A 85 -3.60 -34.71 -0.75
CA SER A 85 -2.77 -33.88 -1.64
C SER A 85 -1.25 -34.11 -1.50
N CYS A 86 -0.81 -34.89 -0.50
CA CYS A 86 0.60 -34.98 -0.09
C CYS A 86 1.16 -36.39 0.04
N LEU A 87 0.33 -37.42 -0.10
CA LEU A 87 0.72 -38.81 0.07
C LEU A 87 0.39 -39.58 -1.20
N LEU A 88 1.31 -40.48 -1.57
CA LEU A 88 1.13 -41.44 -2.65
C LEU A 88 1.19 -42.85 -2.05
N SER A 89 0.28 -43.71 -2.49
CA SER A 89 0.24 -45.13 -2.12
C SER A 89 1.13 -45.93 -3.06
N ASP A 90 2.07 -46.67 -2.48
CA ASP A 90 2.83 -47.70 -3.15
C ASP A 90 2.03 -49.01 -3.10
N LEU A 91 1.52 -49.43 -4.26
CA LEU A 91 0.72 -50.64 -4.40
C LEU A 91 1.53 -51.92 -4.18
N ASP A 92 2.83 -51.89 -4.43
CA ASP A 92 3.69 -53.08 -4.35
C ASP A 92 4.05 -53.40 -2.89
N HIS A 93 4.24 -52.35 -2.08
CA HIS A 93 4.68 -52.49 -0.68
C HIS A 93 3.58 -52.17 0.34
N ASN A 94 2.36 -51.86 -0.13
CA ASN A 94 1.22 -51.43 0.68
C ASN A 94 1.60 -50.35 1.71
N SER A 95 2.43 -49.40 1.28
CA SER A 95 2.99 -48.32 2.10
C SER A 95 2.66 -46.98 1.48
N THR A 96 2.73 -45.91 2.27
CA THR A 96 2.51 -44.55 1.76
C THR A 96 3.80 -43.74 1.89
N HIS A 97 4.10 -42.93 0.88
CA HIS A 97 5.27 -42.06 0.86
C HIS A 97 4.88 -40.64 0.44
N SER A 98 5.77 -39.68 0.73
CA SER A 98 5.60 -38.29 0.36
C SER A 98 5.75 -38.08 -1.14
N CYS A 99 4.95 -37.20 -1.71
CA CYS A 99 5.00 -36.91 -3.14
C CYS A 99 6.17 -35.97 -3.48
N ASP A 100 6.86 -36.26 -4.58
CA ASP A 100 7.96 -35.41 -5.09
C ASP A 100 7.51 -34.43 -6.19
N ARG A 101 6.38 -34.74 -6.85
CA ARG A 101 5.82 -33.96 -7.95
C ARG A 101 4.32 -33.79 -7.76
N TRP A 102 3.81 -32.62 -8.17
CA TRP A 102 2.40 -32.26 -8.02
C TRP A 102 1.78 -31.85 -9.35
N VAL A 103 0.47 -32.07 -9.43
CA VAL A 103 -0.40 -31.58 -10.48
C VAL A 103 -1.34 -30.58 -9.87
N TYR A 104 -1.39 -29.39 -10.47
CA TYR A 104 -2.19 -28.25 -10.00
C TYR A 104 -3.40 -28.06 -10.90
N ASP A 105 -4.51 -27.64 -10.29
CA ASP A 105 -5.70 -27.20 -11.01
C ASP A 105 -5.43 -25.84 -11.67
N ASP A 106 -5.44 -25.82 -13.01
CA ASP A 106 -5.12 -24.68 -13.84
C ASP A 106 -6.35 -23.87 -14.28
N THR A 107 -7.55 -24.20 -13.77
CA THR A 107 -8.82 -23.55 -14.16
C THR A 107 -8.80 -22.04 -13.90
N TYR A 108 -8.24 -21.62 -12.76
CA TYR A 108 -8.18 -20.20 -12.35
C TYR A 108 -6.75 -19.61 -12.36
N TYR A 109 -5.74 -20.46 -12.12
CA TYR A 109 -4.35 -20.03 -11.99
C TYR A 109 -3.50 -20.76 -13.01
N LYS A 110 -2.97 -20.04 -14.01
CA LYS A 110 -2.04 -20.64 -14.98
C LYS A 110 -0.62 -20.71 -14.44
N SER A 111 -0.23 -19.74 -13.63
CA SER A 111 1.12 -19.67 -13.07
C SER A 111 1.13 -18.81 -11.82
N THR A 112 1.60 -19.37 -10.71
CA THR A 112 1.81 -18.68 -9.43
C THR A 112 3.17 -19.02 -8.85
N ARG A 113 3.67 -18.19 -7.92
CA ARG A 113 4.87 -18.54 -7.15
C ARG A 113 4.67 -19.79 -6.29
N GLY A 114 3.42 -20.05 -5.90
CA GLY A 114 3.03 -21.26 -5.20
C GLY A 114 3.20 -22.53 -6.05
N ILE A 115 2.89 -22.44 -7.36
CA ILE A 115 3.13 -23.52 -8.34
C ILE A 115 4.63 -23.64 -8.64
N GLU A 116 5.31 -22.53 -8.92
CA GLU A 116 6.73 -22.54 -9.38
C GLU A 116 7.71 -23.13 -8.34
N TRP A 117 7.43 -22.92 -7.05
CA TRP A 117 8.31 -23.38 -5.95
C TRP A 117 7.67 -24.40 -5.03
N ASP A 118 6.55 -25.00 -5.47
CA ASP A 118 5.79 -26.03 -4.77
C ASP A 118 5.51 -25.67 -3.30
N PHE A 119 4.67 -24.66 -3.06
CA PHE A 119 4.27 -24.25 -1.69
C PHE A 119 3.24 -25.19 -1.06
N VAL A 120 3.48 -26.49 -1.19
CA VAL A 120 2.57 -27.58 -0.79
C VAL A 120 3.28 -28.51 0.19
N CYS A 121 2.50 -29.27 0.96
CA CYS A 121 3.01 -30.32 1.85
C CYS A 121 4.15 -29.82 2.77
N ASP A 122 5.32 -30.47 2.77
CA ASP A 122 6.48 -30.12 3.60
C ASP A 122 7.03 -28.71 3.32
N ARG A 123 6.70 -28.13 2.17
CA ARG A 123 7.12 -26.79 1.74
C ARG A 123 6.03 -25.74 1.90
N ARG A 124 4.87 -26.08 2.47
CA ARG A 124 3.75 -25.14 2.71
C ARG A 124 4.16 -23.89 3.51
N TRP A 125 5.11 -24.04 4.43
CA TRP A 125 5.61 -22.92 5.24
C TRP A 125 6.27 -21.81 4.42
N ARG A 126 6.73 -22.09 3.19
CA ARG A 126 7.38 -21.09 2.32
C ARG A 126 6.43 -19.98 1.90
N GLY A 127 5.18 -20.32 1.59
CA GLY A 127 4.14 -19.32 1.30
C GLY A 127 3.89 -18.42 2.50
N ALA A 128 3.70 -19.00 3.68
CA ALA A 128 3.51 -18.25 4.93
C ALA A 128 4.72 -17.36 5.27
N LEU A 129 5.95 -17.88 5.11
CA LEU A 129 7.17 -17.11 5.36
C LEU A 129 7.27 -15.91 4.42
N SER A 130 6.91 -16.05 3.14
CA SER A 130 6.96 -14.92 2.21
C SER A 130 6.05 -13.77 2.62
N GLN A 131 4.81 -14.07 3.02
CA GLN A 131 3.88 -13.07 3.54
C GLN A 131 4.36 -12.47 4.85
N SER A 132 4.91 -13.29 5.75
CA SER A 132 5.49 -12.83 7.01
C SER A 132 6.67 -11.88 6.79
N MET A 133 7.54 -12.19 5.82
CA MET A 133 8.67 -11.31 5.48
C MET A 133 8.21 -9.97 4.90
N TYR A 134 7.18 -9.99 4.05
CA TYR A 134 6.55 -8.76 3.58
C TYR A 134 5.98 -7.93 4.74
N MET A 135 5.20 -8.56 5.64
CA MET A 135 4.60 -7.90 6.80
C MET A 135 5.65 -7.38 7.79
N PHE A 136 6.76 -8.10 7.96
CA PHE A 136 7.90 -7.61 8.74
C PHE A 136 8.55 -6.38 8.10
N GLY A 137 8.60 -6.33 6.77
CA GLY A 137 8.94 -5.13 6.01
C GLY A 137 7.98 -3.98 6.29
N VAL A 138 6.67 -4.21 6.20
CA VAL A 138 5.64 -3.20 6.51
C VAL A 138 5.81 -2.64 7.93
N PHE A 139 6.01 -3.52 8.91
CA PHE A 139 6.28 -3.12 10.30
C PHE A 139 7.54 -2.25 10.41
N THR A 140 8.63 -2.67 9.78
CA THR A 140 9.89 -1.92 9.77
C THR A 140 9.72 -0.55 9.12
N GLY A 141 9.00 -0.49 8.00
CA GLY A 141 8.65 0.77 7.33
C GLY A 141 7.81 1.68 8.22
N ALA A 142 6.83 1.12 8.95
CA ALA A 142 5.98 1.90 9.84
C ALA A 142 6.76 2.56 10.99
N VAL A 143 7.73 1.84 11.57
CA VAL A 143 8.57 2.35 12.65
C VAL A 143 9.59 3.38 12.14
N THR A 144 10.17 3.17 10.97
CA THR A 144 11.31 3.97 10.50
C THR A 144 10.91 5.16 9.61
N LEU A 145 9.98 4.96 8.67
CA LEU A 145 9.66 5.97 7.66
C LEU A 145 8.85 7.13 8.23
N GLY A 146 8.10 6.93 9.31
CA GLY A 146 7.46 8.02 10.06
C GLY A 146 8.50 8.99 10.62
N SER A 147 9.47 8.48 11.37
CA SER A 147 10.56 9.31 11.91
C SER A 147 11.42 9.96 10.83
N MET A 148 11.66 9.27 9.71
CA MET A 148 12.33 9.87 8.56
C MET A 148 11.51 11.00 7.93
N ALA A 149 10.18 10.87 7.85
CA ALA A 149 9.29 11.89 7.31
C ALA A 149 9.27 13.14 8.20
N ASP A 150 9.37 12.98 9.51
CA ASP A 150 9.48 14.09 10.45
C ASP A 150 10.82 14.83 10.32
N LYS A 151 11.90 14.11 9.99
CA LYS A 151 13.24 14.72 9.84
C LYS A 151 13.47 15.36 8.47
N TYR A 152 13.09 14.69 7.40
CA TYR A 152 13.44 15.10 6.02
C TYR A 152 12.27 15.75 5.25
N GLY A 153 11.07 15.74 5.82
CA GLY A 153 9.86 16.27 5.20
C GLY A 153 8.93 15.16 4.73
N ARG A 154 7.62 15.39 4.93
CA ARG A 154 6.59 14.38 4.69
C ARG A 154 6.39 14.18 3.20
N LYS A 155 6.40 15.26 2.42
CA LYS A 155 6.37 15.21 0.95
C LYS A 155 7.59 14.47 0.39
N THR A 156 8.78 14.72 0.93
CA THR A 156 10.02 14.09 0.45
C THR A 156 9.97 12.56 0.62
N ILE A 157 9.68 12.08 1.83
CA ILE A 157 9.62 10.65 2.12
C ILE A 157 8.46 9.96 1.39
N PHE A 158 7.34 10.65 1.20
CA PHE A 158 6.23 10.17 0.37
C PHE A 158 6.70 9.78 -1.05
N TYR A 159 7.38 10.70 -1.77
CA TYR A 159 7.79 10.45 -3.15
C TYR A 159 8.95 9.46 -3.25
N ILE A 160 9.90 9.49 -2.31
CA ILE A 160 10.97 8.47 -2.25
C ILE A 160 10.33 7.08 -2.09
N SER A 161 9.36 6.95 -1.19
CA SER A 161 8.65 5.68 -0.98
C SER A 161 7.86 5.27 -2.23
N ALA A 162 7.19 6.20 -2.91
CA ALA A 162 6.46 5.92 -4.15
C ALA A 162 7.36 5.39 -5.27
N VAL A 163 8.55 5.97 -5.46
CA VAL A 163 9.54 5.51 -6.45
C VAL A 163 10.07 4.13 -6.07
N LEU A 164 10.46 3.93 -4.80
CA LEU A 164 10.96 2.64 -4.34
C LEU A 164 9.89 1.55 -4.40
N GLN A 165 8.64 1.89 -4.11
CA GLN A 165 7.50 0.99 -4.25
C GLN A 165 7.31 0.53 -5.71
N LEU A 166 7.40 1.44 -6.68
CA LEU A 166 7.33 1.11 -8.10
C LEU A 166 8.48 0.16 -8.51
N VAL A 167 9.71 0.53 -8.16
CA VAL A 167 10.92 -0.24 -8.55
C VAL A 167 10.92 -1.61 -7.90
N LEU A 168 10.71 -1.68 -6.58
CA LEU A 168 10.73 -2.94 -5.84
C LEU A 168 9.52 -3.81 -6.19
N GLY A 169 8.32 -3.22 -6.30
CA GLY A 169 7.10 -3.93 -6.66
C GLY A 169 7.19 -4.60 -8.03
N THR A 170 7.77 -3.92 -9.03
CA THR A 170 8.03 -4.52 -10.35
C THR A 170 9.19 -5.52 -10.32
N SER A 171 10.25 -5.26 -9.54
CA SER A 171 11.40 -6.17 -9.41
C SER A 171 11.02 -7.54 -8.83
N VAL A 172 10.06 -7.59 -7.90
CA VAL A 172 9.51 -8.86 -7.35
C VAL A 172 8.93 -9.77 -8.45
N ALA A 173 8.43 -9.21 -9.56
CA ALA A 173 7.91 -10.01 -10.68
C ALA A 173 8.99 -10.85 -11.37
N PHE A 174 10.24 -10.39 -11.34
CA PHE A 174 11.36 -11.03 -12.04
C PHE A 174 12.26 -11.87 -11.12
N SER A 175 11.89 -12.05 -9.85
CA SER A 175 12.68 -12.90 -8.95
C SER A 175 12.65 -14.35 -9.42
N THR A 176 13.82 -14.95 -9.69
CA THR A 176 13.94 -16.35 -10.12
C THR A 176 14.30 -17.30 -8.97
N ASN A 177 14.68 -16.75 -7.81
CA ASN A 177 15.07 -17.51 -6.64
C ASN A 177 14.21 -17.12 -5.42
N TYR A 178 13.82 -18.11 -4.63
CA TYR A 178 13.03 -17.91 -3.41
C TYR A 178 13.66 -16.95 -2.39
N VAL A 179 14.98 -17.03 -2.16
CA VAL A 179 15.68 -16.13 -1.23
C VAL A 179 15.66 -14.69 -1.74
N LEU A 180 15.92 -14.49 -3.04
CA LEU A 180 15.82 -13.16 -3.66
C LEU A 180 14.39 -12.62 -3.55
N PHE A 181 13.38 -13.46 -3.77
CA PHE A 181 11.98 -13.11 -3.58
C PHE A 181 11.68 -12.67 -2.14
N LEU A 182 12.18 -13.35 -1.11
CA LEU A 182 12.00 -12.93 0.28
C LEU A 182 12.65 -11.57 0.57
N ILE A 183 13.89 -11.37 0.10
CA ILE A 183 14.63 -10.11 0.29
C ILE A 183 13.89 -8.96 -0.40
N LEU A 184 13.52 -9.13 -1.67
CA LEU A 184 12.77 -8.12 -2.41
C LEU A 184 11.40 -7.86 -1.78
N SER A 185 10.70 -8.90 -1.31
CA SER A 185 9.41 -8.78 -0.63
C SER A 185 9.51 -8.01 0.68
N PHE A 186 10.58 -8.19 1.44
CA PHE A 186 10.84 -7.41 2.66
C PHE A 186 11.00 -5.91 2.35
N PHE A 187 11.87 -5.55 1.40
CA PHE A 187 12.06 -4.15 1.01
C PHE A 187 10.81 -3.56 0.36
N TYR A 188 10.12 -4.35 -0.47
CA TYR A 188 8.84 -3.99 -1.05
C TYR A 188 7.79 -3.71 0.04
N GLY A 189 7.76 -4.50 1.13
CA GLY A 189 6.89 -4.24 2.29
C GLY A 189 7.18 -2.93 3.01
N ILE A 190 8.46 -2.57 3.17
CA ILE A 190 8.87 -1.30 3.80
C ILE A 190 8.24 -0.10 3.08
N PHE A 191 8.40 -0.04 1.76
CA PHE A 191 7.99 1.13 0.99
C PHE A 191 6.56 1.04 0.45
N GLY A 192 6.08 -0.18 0.17
CA GLY A 192 4.87 -0.40 -0.62
C GLY A 192 3.55 -0.25 0.12
N SER A 193 3.55 -0.38 1.45
CA SER A 193 2.39 -0.06 2.27
C SER A 193 2.67 1.13 3.18
N ALA A 194 3.57 0.96 4.17
CA ALA A 194 3.80 1.97 5.19
C ALA A 194 4.41 3.27 4.64
N GLY A 195 5.31 3.18 3.65
CA GLY A 195 6.15 4.30 3.23
C GLY A 195 5.43 5.50 2.64
N ALA A 196 4.47 5.30 1.74
CA ALA A 196 3.65 6.40 1.23
C ALA A 196 2.43 6.68 2.11
N TYR A 197 1.86 5.64 2.74
CA TYR A 197 0.64 5.75 3.55
C TYR A 197 0.80 6.68 4.75
N ILE A 198 1.85 6.48 5.56
CA ILE A 198 2.03 7.21 6.81
C ILE A 198 2.29 8.71 6.56
N PRO A 199 3.24 9.12 5.69
CA PRO A 199 3.44 10.53 5.40
C PRO A 199 2.20 11.19 4.78
N ALA A 200 1.42 10.49 3.95
CA ALA A 200 0.18 11.02 3.36
C ALA A 200 -0.90 11.28 4.42
N PHE A 201 -1.04 10.36 5.38
CA PHE A 201 -1.94 10.54 6.51
C PHE A 201 -1.52 11.73 7.39
N VAL A 202 -0.23 11.85 7.69
CA VAL A 202 0.31 12.99 8.46
C VAL A 202 0.11 14.31 7.71
N LEU A 203 0.46 14.37 6.42
CA LEU A 203 0.21 15.55 5.56
C LEU A 203 -1.25 15.99 5.63
N THR A 204 -2.18 15.05 5.55
CA THR A 204 -3.62 15.36 5.66
C THR A 204 -3.97 15.94 7.03
N THR A 205 -3.59 15.26 8.11
CA THR A 205 -3.97 15.66 9.48
C THR A 205 -3.32 16.98 9.94
N GLU A 206 -2.17 17.34 9.38
CA GLU A 206 -1.49 18.61 9.63
C GLU A 206 -2.11 19.78 8.83
N MET A 207 -2.75 19.50 7.69
CA MET A 207 -3.43 20.50 6.85
C MET A 207 -4.88 20.78 7.27
N VAL A 208 -5.59 19.77 7.75
CA VAL A 208 -7.01 19.92 8.16
C VAL A 208 -7.14 20.37 9.61
N GLY A 209 -8.27 21.01 9.90
CA GLY A 209 -8.62 21.42 11.26
C GLY A 209 -8.90 20.22 12.17
N PRO A 210 -8.77 20.38 13.51
CA PRO A 210 -8.94 19.29 14.47
C PRO A 210 -10.27 18.53 14.34
N SER A 211 -11.38 19.23 14.07
CA SER A 211 -12.72 18.61 13.97
C SER A 211 -12.86 17.59 12.83
N LYS A 212 -12.05 17.71 11.77
CA LYS A 212 -12.14 16.87 10.58
C LYS A 212 -11.14 15.72 10.53
N ARG A 213 -10.17 15.70 11.46
CA ARG A 213 -9.11 14.67 11.50
C ARG A 213 -9.67 13.26 11.59
N THR A 214 -10.67 13.03 12.45
CA THR A 214 -11.30 11.71 12.61
C THR A 214 -11.96 11.23 11.32
N VAL A 215 -12.73 12.10 10.65
CA VAL A 215 -13.39 11.76 9.39
C VAL A 215 -12.37 11.47 8.29
N CYS A 216 -11.31 12.27 8.18
CA CYS A 216 -10.22 12.03 7.24
C CYS A 216 -9.56 10.68 7.51
N GLY A 217 -9.29 10.34 8.78
CA GLY A 217 -8.69 9.06 9.14
C GLY A 217 -9.56 7.84 8.85
N ILE A 218 -10.86 7.92 9.14
CA ILE A 218 -11.82 6.85 8.79
C ILE A 218 -11.87 6.67 7.27
N THR A 219 -11.87 7.77 6.51
CA THR A 219 -11.88 7.74 5.04
C THR A 219 -10.60 7.10 4.49
N PHE A 220 -9.43 7.40 5.07
CA PHE A 220 -8.17 6.73 4.72
C PHE A 220 -8.27 5.20 4.87
N GLN A 221 -8.82 4.74 5.99
CA GLN A 221 -9.02 3.30 6.24
C GLN A 221 -10.04 2.67 5.28
N ALA A 222 -11.13 3.38 4.98
CA ALA A 222 -12.12 2.91 4.00
C ALA A 222 -11.51 2.76 2.60
N VAL A 223 -10.72 3.75 2.15
CA VAL A 223 -10.04 3.70 0.85
C VAL A 223 -8.95 2.62 0.82
N PHE A 224 -8.25 2.41 1.93
CA PHE A 224 -7.33 1.29 2.08
C PHE A 224 -8.05 -0.07 1.91
N ALA A 225 -9.20 -0.25 2.55
CA ALA A 225 -10.01 -1.46 2.41
C ALA A 225 -10.48 -1.68 0.96
N VAL A 226 -10.88 -0.60 0.26
CA VAL A 226 -11.20 -0.67 -1.18
C VAL A 226 -9.98 -1.13 -1.99
N GLY A 227 -8.78 -0.61 -1.70
CA GLY A 227 -7.53 -1.06 -2.32
C GLY A 227 -7.30 -2.56 -2.13
N VAL A 228 -7.53 -3.08 -0.92
CA VAL A 228 -7.45 -4.52 -0.61
C VAL A 228 -8.46 -5.33 -1.43
N MET A 229 -9.70 -4.85 -1.57
CA MET A 229 -10.72 -5.55 -2.38
C MET A 229 -10.33 -5.65 -3.86
N VAL A 230 -9.67 -4.62 -4.41
CA VAL A 230 -9.20 -4.61 -5.80
C VAL A 230 -8.14 -5.69 -6.05
N VAL A 231 -7.38 -6.11 -5.03
CA VAL A 231 -6.44 -7.25 -5.13
C VAL A 231 -7.15 -8.53 -5.56
N ALA A 232 -8.31 -8.83 -4.97
CA ALA A 232 -9.08 -10.02 -5.33
C ALA A 232 -9.57 -9.96 -6.80
N VAL A 233 -9.97 -8.76 -7.26
CA VAL A 233 -10.37 -8.54 -8.66
C VAL A 233 -9.20 -8.81 -9.61
N TRP A 234 -8.02 -8.26 -9.32
CA TRP A 234 -6.84 -8.51 -10.16
C TRP A 234 -6.39 -9.96 -10.15
N GLY A 235 -6.40 -10.61 -8.97
CA GLY A 235 -6.08 -12.03 -8.83
C GLY A 235 -7.02 -12.94 -9.63
N TYR A 236 -8.29 -12.56 -9.78
CA TYR A 236 -9.25 -13.28 -10.62
C TYR A 236 -9.03 -13.03 -12.13
N LEU A 237 -8.75 -11.77 -12.51
CA LEU A 237 -8.65 -11.38 -13.93
C LEU A 237 -7.31 -11.76 -14.59
N ILE A 238 -6.22 -11.89 -13.82
CA ILE A 238 -4.87 -12.09 -14.35
C ILE A 238 -4.29 -13.43 -13.85
N PRO A 239 -4.32 -14.49 -14.66
CA PRO A 239 -3.84 -15.82 -14.25
C PRO A 239 -2.32 -15.99 -14.18
N ASN A 240 -1.55 -15.05 -14.74
CA ASN A 240 -0.08 -15.10 -14.78
C ASN A 240 0.52 -14.22 -13.68
N HIS A 241 1.27 -14.81 -12.76
CA HIS A 241 1.83 -14.10 -11.62
C HIS A 241 2.83 -12.99 -11.95
N VAL A 242 3.62 -13.12 -13.03
CA VAL A 242 4.58 -12.07 -13.44
C VAL A 242 3.82 -10.84 -13.89
N THR A 243 2.83 -11.02 -14.76
CA THR A 243 1.95 -9.93 -15.22
C THR A 243 1.18 -9.32 -14.04
N LEU A 244 0.64 -10.15 -13.16
CA LEU A 244 -0.11 -9.70 -11.98
C LEU A 244 0.77 -8.84 -11.05
N GLN A 245 1.98 -9.30 -10.72
CA GLN A 245 2.92 -8.55 -9.89
C GLN A 245 3.38 -7.25 -10.56
N MET A 246 3.59 -7.26 -11.88
CA MET A 246 3.89 -6.04 -12.65
C MET A 246 2.73 -5.04 -12.59
N VAL A 247 1.48 -5.50 -12.74
CA VAL A 247 0.30 -4.65 -12.60
C VAL A 247 0.26 -4.03 -11.21
N TYR A 248 0.48 -4.79 -10.13
CA TYR A 248 0.58 -4.22 -8.79
C TYR A 248 1.68 -3.16 -8.68
N GLY A 249 2.91 -3.46 -9.13
CA GLY A 249 4.00 -2.48 -9.14
C GLY A 249 3.68 -1.18 -9.90
N LEU A 250 3.01 -1.29 -11.05
CA LEU A 250 2.67 -0.14 -11.90
C LEU A 250 1.59 0.77 -11.29
N HIS A 251 0.75 0.29 -10.37
CA HIS A 251 -0.23 1.13 -9.70
C HIS A 251 0.44 2.28 -8.94
N SER A 252 1.70 2.12 -8.52
CA SER A 252 2.48 3.17 -7.84
C SER A 252 2.78 4.39 -8.72
N LEU A 253 2.67 4.28 -10.04
CA LEU A 253 2.82 5.43 -10.95
C LEU A 253 1.79 6.54 -10.65
N VAL A 254 0.61 6.16 -10.14
CA VAL A 254 -0.44 7.12 -9.76
C VAL A 254 0.06 8.09 -8.69
N LEU A 255 0.95 7.64 -7.80
CA LEU A 255 1.50 8.45 -6.71
C LEU A 255 2.55 9.45 -7.19
N ILE A 256 3.24 9.16 -8.30
CA ILE A 256 4.36 9.97 -8.81
C ILE A 256 3.83 11.11 -9.69
N GLY A 257 2.77 10.86 -10.46
CA GLY A 257 2.26 11.82 -11.47
C GLY A 257 1.79 13.16 -10.90
N HIS A 258 1.40 13.21 -9.62
CA HIS A 258 0.85 14.42 -8.99
C HIS A 258 1.85 15.20 -8.10
N TRP A 259 3.16 15.06 -8.33
CA TRP A 259 4.18 15.66 -7.46
C TRP A 259 4.21 17.19 -7.39
N TRP A 260 3.80 17.87 -8.47
CA TRP A 260 3.67 19.32 -8.51
C TRP A 260 2.42 19.83 -7.79
N LEU A 261 1.42 18.96 -7.55
CA LEU A 261 0.14 19.33 -6.98
C LEU A 261 0.14 19.23 -5.45
N ILE A 262 0.85 18.24 -4.90
CA ILE A 262 0.96 18.06 -3.44
C ILE A 262 1.87 19.13 -2.85
N ASP A 263 1.40 19.77 -1.78
CA ASP A 263 2.18 20.74 -1.02
C ASP A 263 2.72 20.10 0.27
N GLU A 264 3.83 20.61 0.79
CA GLU A 264 4.39 20.14 2.07
C GLU A 264 3.57 20.68 3.25
N SER A 265 3.67 20.02 4.40
CA SER A 265 2.99 20.45 5.61
C SER A 265 3.42 21.86 6.07
N PRO A 266 2.48 22.80 6.23
CA PRO A 266 2.77 24.12 6.80
C PRO A 266 3.34 24.05 8.21
N ARG A 267 2.89 23.05 9.00
CA ARG A 267 3.34 22.84 10.39
C ARG A 267 4.79 22.35 10.42
N TRP A 268 5.15 21.42 9.53
CA TRP A 268 6.52 20.97 9.38
C TRP A 268 7.46 22.10 8.95
N LEU A 269 7.08 22.84 7.91
CA LEU A 269 7.88 23.95 7.40
C LEU A 269 8.12 25.01 8.48
N TRP A 270 7.11 25.27 9.30
CA TRP A 270 7.22 26.19 10.42
C TRP A 270 8.20 25.68 11.49
N SER A 271 8.10 24.40 11.90
CA SER A 271 8.99 23.82 12.90
C SER A 271 10.45 23.70 12.42
N GLN A 272 10.67 23.62 11.10
CA GLN A 272 12.00 23.64 10.49
C GLN A 272 12.55 25.06 10.25
N GLY A 273 11.87 26.12 10.71
CA GLY A 273 12.28 27.51 10.50
C GLY A 273 12.09 28.03 9.07
N ARG A 274 11.45 27.25 8.18
CA ARG A 274 11.15 27.61 6.77
C ARG A 274 9.84 28.41 6.67
N VAL A 275 9.75 29.48 7.45
CA VAL A 275 8.50 30.24 7.65
C VAL A 275 7.95 30.83 6.35
N LYS A 276 8.82 31.33 5.46
CA LYS A 276 8.39 31.92 4.17
C LYS A 276 7.64 30.92 3.29
N GLU A 277 8.06 29.67 3.30
CA GLU A 277 7.42 28.60 2.53
C GLU A 277 6.10 28.19 3.16
N SER A 278 6.05 28.06 4.49
CA SER A 278 4.82 27.79 5.24
C SER A 278 3.75 28.85 4.93
N VAL A 279 4.10 30.14 5.03
CA VAL A 279 3.18 31.25 4.71
C VAL A 279 2.73 31.23 3.25
N LYS A 280 3.61 30.85 2.31
CA LYS A 280 3.25 30.73 0.89
C LYS A 280 2.15 29.69 0.68
N ILE A 281 2.23 28.56 1.38
CA ILE A 281 1.21 27.51 1.31
C ILE A 281 -0.09 27.97 1.98
N ILE A 282 0.01 28.62 3.14
CA ILE A 282 -1.16 29.16 3.88
C ILE A 282 -1.90 30.21 3.03
N SER A 283 -1.18 31.11 2.36
CA SER A 283 -1.77 32.13 1.48
C SER A 283 -2.37 31.55 0.19
N LYS A 284 -1.77 30.48 -0.36
CA LYS A 284 -2.38 29.70 -1.46
C LYS A 284 -3.71 29.08 -0.99
N ALA A 285 -3.76 28.54 0.22
CA ALA A 285 -4.98 27.97 0.78
C ALA A 285 -6.08 29.04 1.00
N SER A 286 -5.73 30.21 1.56
CA SER A 286 -6.71 31.29 1.83
C SER A 286 -7.24 31.96 0.56
N SER A 287 -6.40 32.14 -0.48
CA SER A 287 -6.84 32.68 -1.77
C SER A 287 -7.78 31.75 -2.52
N SER A 288 -7.63 30.43 -2.38
CA SER A 288 -8.55 29.44 -2.97
C SER A 288 -9.97 29.51 -2.39
N TRP A 289 -10.09 30.06 -1.18
CA TRP A 289 -11.35 30.15 -0.44
C TRP A 289 -12.11 31.47 -0.75
N THR A 290 -11.40 32.57 -0.97
CA THR A 290 -12.00 33.88 -1.32
C THR A 290 -12.61 33.96 -2.73
N GLY A 291 -12.29 33.02 -3.63
CA GLY A 291 -12.80 33.00 -5.01
C GLY A 291 -14.30 32.70 -5.18
N ARG A 292 -15.05 32.32 -4.14
CA ARG A 292 -16.53 32.26 -4.15
C ARG A 292 -17.12 32.49 -2.74
N GLY A 293 -17.43 33.74 -2.44
CA GLY A 293 -18.65 34.15 -1.70
C GLY A 293 -18.98 33.55 -0.34
N GLY A 294 -18.03 32.99 0.41
CA GLY A 294 -18.32 32.46 1.75
C GLY A 294 -17.37 33.00 2.80
N ALA A 295 -17.59 34.22 3.31
CA ALA A 295 -17.00 34.62 4.59
C ALA A 295 -17.66 33.79 5.72
N PRO A 296 -16.94 33.35 6.78
CA PRO A 296 -17.58 32.68 7.90
C PRO A 296 -18.26 33.77 8.73
N SER A 297 -19.56 33.60 8.97
CA SER A 297 -20.41 34.50 9.75
C SER A 297 -20.13 34.47 11.27
N SER A 298 -18.89 34.20 11.70
CA SER A 298 -18.53 34.14 13.12
C SER A 298 -17.11 34.62 13.45
N ALA A 299 -16.47 35.42 12.59
CA ALA A 299 -15.32 36.20 13.02
C ALA A 299 -15.81 37.29 14.00
N PRO A 300 -15.23 37.41 15.22
CA PRO A 300 -15.46 38.58 16.05
C PRO A 300 -15.10 39.81 15.22
N SER A 301 -16.00 40.80 15.23
CA SER A 301 -15.89 42.02 14.45
C SER A 301 -14.63 42.82 14.80
N CYS A 302 -13.51 42.50 14.14
CA CYS A 302 -12.43 43.43 13.94
C CYS A 302 -12.68 44.15 12.61
N SER A 303 -13.23 45.35 12.72
CA SER A 303 -13.44 46.28 11.62
C SER A 303 -12.10 46.61 10.94
N TRP A 304 -11.84 46.00 9.80
CA TRP A 304 -10.81 46.45 8.88
C TRP A 304 -11.46 46.71 7.52
N GLY A 305 -11.46 47.98 7.13
CA GLY A 305 -11.94 48.46 5.83
C GLY A 305 -11.20 47.86 4.64
N PRO A 306 -11.69 48.10 3.42
CA PRO A 306 -11.39 47.28 2.25
C PRO A 306 -9.92 47.40 1.82
N SER A 307 -9.37 46.26 1.41
CA SER A 307 -8.13 46.14 0.63
C SER A 307 -6.82 46.43 1.38
N ARG A 308 -6.42 45.53 2.29
CA ARG A 308 -4.99 45.37 2.61
C ARG A 308 -4.54 43.95 2.27
N ALA A 309 -3.68 43.86 1.26
CA ALA A 309 -2.85 42.70 1.01
C ALA A 309 -2.30 42.15 2.33
N PHE A 310 -2.35 40.81 2.48
CA PHE A 310 -1.85 40.07 3.62
C PHE A 310 -0.44 40.55 4.00
N ARG A 311 -0.36 41.42 5.00
CA ARG A 311 0.88 42.09 5.39
C ARG A 311 1.48 41.24 6.48
N LEU A 312 2.37 40.31 6.10
CA LEU A 312 3.19 39.55 7.03
C LEU A 312 3.76 40.48 8.10
N PRO A 313 3.63 40.13 9.40
CA PRO A 313 4.31 40.83 10.47
C PRO A 313 5.79 41.06 10.13
N SER A 314 6.31 42.24 10.46
CA SER A 314 7.66 42.67 10.07
C SER A 314 8.76 41.70 10.52
N TYR A 315 8.56 41.00 11.63
CA TYR A 315 9.50 40.00 12.15
C TYR A 315 9.53 38.70 11.31
N LEU A 316 8.45 38.36 10.59
CA LEU A 316 8.41 37.22 9.65
C LEU A 316 9.06 37.54 8.30
N LYS A 317 9.42 38.80 8.04
CA LYS A 317 10.14 39.21 6.82
C LYS A 317 11.66 39.09 6.96
N THR A 318 12.17 39.10 8.20
CA THR A 318 13.60 39.03 8.50
C THR A 318 13.98 37.63 8.91
N ASN A 319 14.78 36.94 8.09
CA ASN A 319 15.51 35.74 8.49
C ASN A 319 16.54 36.12 9.56
N ARG A 320 16.14 36.18 10.82
CA ARG A 320 17.09 35.99 11.93
C ARG A 320 16.58 34.85 12.79
N VAL A 321 17.40 33.81 12.77
CA VAL A 321 17.45 32.68 13.69
C VAL A 321 17.40 33.18 15.13
#